data_AF-A0A3F2S420-F1
#
_entry.id   AF-A0A3F2S420-F1
#
_cell.length_a   1.000
_cell.length_b   1.000
_cell.length_c   1.000
_cell.angle_alpha   90.00
_cell.angle_beta   90.00
_cell.angle_gamma   90.00
#
_symmetry.space_group_name_H-M   'P 1'
#
loop_
_entity.id
_entity.type
_entity.pdbx_description
1 polymer ?
#
loop_
_entity_poly.entity_id
_entity_poly.type
_entity_poly.pdbx_seq_one_letter_code
_entity_poly.pdbx_strand_id
1 'polypeptide(L)'
;MNSGMAQGEFMKRTIIRKGNNINSFHRNNDSDDNLYTPEDFRVGGELRLYGRVFHIVDCDEATRRFYSEALDKTLETPRMYPDESGSKLDEIEELKVKLQARTRELGASKAEATRKFHDLSQKVLRNPGRHSRSWTWTISSPGFA
;
A
#
# COMPACT_ATOMS: atom_id res chain seq x y z
N MET A 1 -4.82 2.75 2.58
CA MET A 1 -4.84 3.90 3.52
C MET A 1 -3.90 3.62 4.68
N ASN A 2 -2.60 3.69 4.45
CA ASN A 2 -1.58 3.19 5.37
C ASN A 2 -0.21 3.82 5.04
N SER A 3 -0.22 5.09 4.63
CA SER A 3 0.98 5.85 4.31
C SER A 3 1.76 6.30 5.56
N GLY A 4 1.15 6.22 6.74
CA GLY A 4 1.77 6.67 8.01
C GLY A 4 1.95 8.19 8.13
N MET A 5 1.60 8.96 7.08
CA MET A 5 1.62 10.41 7.08
C MET A 5 0.29 10.96 7.59
N ALA A 6 0.32 12.04 8.37
CA ALA A 6 -0.88 12.79 8.69
C ALA A 6 -1.47 13.36 7.39
N GLN A 7 -2.64 12.87 7.01
CA GLN A 7 -3.39 13.34 5.85
C GLN A 7 -4.39 14.40 6.29
N GLY A 8 -4.70 15.35 5.41
CA GLY A 8 -5.64 16.44 5.71
C GLY A 8 -5.40 17.69 4.87
N GLU A 9 -5.86 18.82 5.38
CA GLU A 9 -5.69 20.13 4.74
C GLU A 9 -4.20 20.44 4.52
N PHE A 10 -3.79 20.50 3.25
CA PHE A 10 -2.41 20.81 2.90
C PHE A 10 -2.11 22.32 2.98
N MET A 11 -3.08 23.16 2.62
CA MET A 11 -2.93 24.61 2.52
C MET A 11 -4.24 25.31 2.91
N LYS A 12 -4.13 26.38 3.70
CA LYS A 12 -5.26 27.24 4.05
C LYS A 12 -5.76 28.01 2.82
N ARG A 13 -7.07 28.28 2.76
CA ARG A 13 -7.67 29.14 1.74
C ARG A 13 -7.07 30.55 1.81
N THR A 14 -6.19 30.87 0.86
CA THR A 14 -5.46 32.14 0.79
C THR A 14 -5.16 32.50 -0.66
N ILE A 15 -4.95 33.79 -0.93
CA ILE A 15 -4.52 34.27 -2.25
C ILE A 15 -3.00 34.10 -2.35
N ILE A 16 -2.54 33.44 -3.40
CA ILE A 16 -1.10 33.17 -3.61
C ILE A 16 -0.58 34.06 -4.74
N ARG A 17 0.60 34.65 -4.51
CA ARG A 17 1.35 35.42 -5.52
C ARG A 17 2.35 34.51 -6.27
N LYS A 18 2.48 34.71 -7.57
CA LYS A 18 3.50 34.13 -8.45
C LYS A 18 4.87 34.66 -8.03
N GLY A 19 5.68 33.80 -7.39
CA GLY A 19 7.02 34.15 -6.95
C GLY A 19 8.06 33.70 -7.96
N ASN A 20 8.37 34.56 -8.94
CA ASN A 20 9.50 34.33 -9.84
C ASN A 20 10.70 35.10 -9.28
N ASN A 21 11.68 34.36 -8.74
CA ASN A 21 13.04 34.80 -8.38
C ASN A 21 13.32 35.05 -6.88
N ILE A 22 14.29 34.31 -6.35
CA ILE A 22 14.85 34.41 -5.00
C ILE A 22 15.49 35.80 -4.74
N ASN A 23 15.75 36.59 -5.79
CA ASN A 23 16.36 37.92 -5.72
C ASN A 23 15.39 39.10 -5.88
N SER A 24 14.07 38.93 -5.86
CA SER A 24 13.14 40.07 -5.88
C SER A 24 12.99 40.71 -4.49
N PHE A 25 14.09 41.25 -3.95
CA PHE A 25 14.11 42.07 -2.73
C PHE A 25 13.46 43.46 -2.92
N HIS A 26 12.98 43.78 -4.13
CA HIS A 26 12.19 44.98 -4.39
C HIS A 26 10.69 44.66 -4.32
N ARG A 27 10.12 44.99 -3.17
CA ARG A 27 8.71 44.93 -2.75
C ARG A 27 7.78 45.87 -3.55
N ASN A 28 8.02 46.08 -4.83
CA ASN A 28 7.32 47.09 -5.63
C ASN A 28 6.77 46.49 -6.91
N ASN A 29 5.74 45.66 -6.80
CA ASN A 29 4.70 45.63 -7.82
C ASN A 29 3.43 44.98 -7.24
N ASP A 30 2.59 45.82 -6.64
CA ASP A 30 1.20 45.51 -6.30
C ASP A 30 0.30 45.56 -7.56
N SER A 31 0.81 45.01 -8.66
CA SER A 31 0.02 44.74 -9.86
C SER A 31 -0.58 43.34 -9.75
N ASP A 32 -1.87 43.22 -10.08
CA ASP A 32 -2.61 41.95 -10.11
C ASP A 32 -1.95 40.89 -11.03
N ASP A 33 -1.05 41.31 -11.90
CA ASP A 33 -0.20 40.50 -12.78
C ASP A 33 0.62 39.44 -12.02
N ASN A 34 0.85 39.65 -10.72
CA ASN A 34 1.58 38.72 -9.86
C ASN A 34 0.69 37.72 -9.13
N LEU A 35 -0.62 37.66 -9.38
CA LEU A 35 -1.50 36.67 -8.77
C LEU A 35 -1.72 35.48 -9.71
N TYR A 36 -1.96 34.30 -9.13
CA TYR A 36 -2.41 33.15 -9.92
C TYR A 36 -3.80 33.39 -10.49
N THR A 37 -3.89 33.22 -11.80
CA THR A 37 -5.13 33.33 -12.59
C THR A 37 -5.56 31.94 -13.03
N PRO A 38 -6.83 31.75 -13.43
CA PRO A 38 -7.27 30.48 -14.00
C PRO A 38 -6.38 30.01 -15.14
N GLU A 39 -5.81 30.91 -15.95
CA GLU A 39 -4.97 30.51 -17.08
C GLU A 39 -3.68 29.76 -16.73
N ASP A 40 -3.24 29.87 -15.48
CA ASP A 40 -2.04 29.20 -14.96
C ASP A 40 -2.31 27.74 -14.54
N PHE A 41 -3.58 27.33 -14.39
CA PHE A 41 -3.97 25.99 -13.89
C PHE A 41 -4.30 25.01 -15.01
N ARG A 42 -3.34 24.73 -15.89
CA ARG A 42 -3.55 23.84 -17.04
C ARG A 42 -3.23 22.38 -16.71
N VAL A 43 -4.05 21.45 -17.19
CA VAL A 43 -3.76 20.01 -17.15
C VAL A 43 -2.46 19.76 -17.93
N GLY A 44 -1.53 19.00 -17.33
CA GLY A 44 -0.18 18.77 -17.84
C GLY A 44 0.84 19.84 -17.45
N GLY A 45 0.41 20.97 -16.90
CA GLY A 45 1.27 22.07 -16.47
C GLY A 45 1.89 21.89 -15.08
N GLU A 46 2.83 22.78 -14.76
CA GLU A 46 3.51 22.87 -13.46
C GLU A 46 3.07 24.11 -12.68
N LEU A 47 2.85 23.93 -11.38
CA LEU A 47 2.48 24.99 -10.45
C LEU A 47 3.48 25.07 -9.29
N ARG A 48 4.06 26.24 -9.06
CA ARG A 48 5.08 26.44 -8.01
C ARG A 48 4.48 27.17 -6.80
N LEU A 49 4.25 26.44 -5.71
CA LEU A 49 3.68 26.99 -4.47
C LEU A 49 4.59 26.66 -3.29
N TYR A 50 4.92 27.68 -2.49
CA TYR A 50 5.71 27.51 -1.25
C TYR A 50 6.98 26.65 -1.40
N GLY A 51 7.72 26.86 -2.49
CA GLY A 51 8.96 26.12 -2.78
C GLY A 51 8.76 24.67 -3.25
N ARG A 52 7.52 24.24 -3.50
CA ARG A 52 7.18 22.93 -4.05
C ARG A 52 6.64 23.06 -5.47
N VAL A 53 6.92 22.07 -6.30
CA VAL A 53 6.40 21.95 -7.66
C VAL A 53 5.28 20.93 -7.66
N PHE A 54 4.11 21.34 -8.14
CA PHE A 54 2.93 20.51 -8.31
C PHE A 54 2.71 20.28 -9.80
N HIS A 55 2.36 19.05 -10.17
CA HIS A 55 1.94 18.72 -11.53
C HIS A 55 0.43 18.53 -11.53
N ILE A 56 -0.26 19.27 -12.41
CA ILE A 56 -1.71 19.15 -12.54
C ILE A 56 -1.99 17.98 -13.49
N VAL A 57 -2.52 16.89 -12.94
CA VAL A 57 -2.71 15.63 -13.68
C VAL A 57 -4.08 15.56 -14.35
N ASP A 58 -5.12 16.10 -13.70
CA ASP A 58 -6.50 16.08 -14.17
C ASP A 58 -7.31 17.26 -13.58
N CYS A 59 -8.48 17.53 -14.14
CA CYS A 59 -9.48 18.45 -13.63
C CYS A 59 -10.91 17.92 -13.85
N ASP A 60 -11.85 18.37 -13.02
CA ASP A 60 -13.25 17.97 -13.08
C ASP A 60 -13.97 18.50 -14.33
N GLU A 61 -15.13 17.92 -14.63
CA GLU A 61 -15.90 18.25 -15.82
C GLU A 61 -16.39 19.71 -15.85
N ALA A 62 -16.79 20.27 -14.70
CA ALA A 62 -17.26 21.65 -14.64
C ALA A 62 -16.11 22.62 -14.95
N THR A 63 -14.91 22.35 -14.40
CA THR A 63 -13.71 23.11 -14.77
C THR A 63 -13.39 22.98 -16.26
N ARG A 64 -13.49 21.78 -16.86
CA ARG A 64 -13.25 21.61 -18.32
C ARG A 64 -14.21 22.44 -19.18
N ARG A 65 -15.49 22.50 -18.79
CA ARG A 65 -16.49 23.35 -19.46
C ARG A 65 -16.16 24.83 -19.30
N PHE A 66 -15.82 25.28 -18.09
CA PHE A 66 -15.41 26.67 -17.84
C PHE A 66 -14.25 27.11 -18.73
N TYR A 67 -13.21 26.28 -18.88
CA TYR A 67 -12.08 26.62 -19.74
C TYR A 67 -12.46 26.70 -21.21
N SER A 68 -13.38 25.86 -21.65
CA SER A 68 -13.87 25.85 -23.04
C SER A 68 -14.76 27.06 -23.32
N GLU A 69 -15.65 27.41 -22.39
CA GLU A 69 -16.66 28.47 -22.58
C GLU A 69 -16.12 29.87 -22.28
N ALA A 70 -15.36 30.03 -21.20
CA ALA A 70 -14.92 31.34 -20.71
C ALA A 70 -13.53 31.74 -21.24
N LEU A 71 -12.66 30.78 -21.52
CA LEU A 71 -11.27 31.02 -21.92
C LEU A 71 -10.96 30.52 -23.34
N ASP A 72 -11.91 29.89 -24.02
CA ASP A 72 -11.77 29.26 -25.36
C ASP A 72 -10.52 28.35 -25.44
N LYS A 73 -10.25 27.61 -24.35
CA LYS A 73 -9.07 26.75 -24.20
C LYS A 73 -9.50 25.30 -24.04
N THR A 74 -9.09 24.46 -24.98
CA THR A 74 -9.20 23.00 -24.84
C THR A 74 -8.10 22.49 -23.91
N LEU A 75 -8.49 21.83 -22.80
CA LEU A 75 -7.56 21.21 -21.86
C LEU A 75 -7.10 19.83 -22.35
N GLU A 76 -5.89 19.44 -21.97
CA GLU A 76 -5.36 18.10 -22.27
C GLU A 76 -6.18 16.99 -21.59
N THR A 77 -6.05 15.78 -22.12
CA THR A 77 -6.62 14.56 -21.51
C THR A 77 -5.98 14.29 -20.14
N PRO A 78 -6.72 13.66 -19.21
CA PRO A 78 -6.17 13.27 -17.91
C PRO A 78 -4.86 12.49 -18.07
N ARG A 79 -3.82 12.89 -17.34
CA ARG A 79 -2.57 12.13 -17.29
C ARG A 79 -2.69 11.02 -16.26
N MET A 80 -1.90 9.97 -16.44
CA MET A 80 -1.72 8.98 -15.38
C MET A 80 -0.82 9.60 -14.31
N TYR A 81 -1.10 9.31 -13.04
CA TYR A 81 -0.11 9.56 -11.99
C TYR A 81 1.16 8.80 -12.37
N PRO A 82 2.35 9.38 -12.13
CA PRO A 82 3.56 8.60 -12.27
C PRO A 82 3.41 7.40 -11.35
N ASP A 83 3.38 6.19 -11.92
CA ASP A 83 3.33 4.99 -11.13
C ASP A 83 4.48 5.09 -10.12
N GLU A 84 4.18 4.98 -8.83
CA GLU A 84 5.19 4.51 -7.90
C GLU A 84 5.47 3.08 -8.33
N SER A 85 6.35 2.96 -9.32
CA SER A 85 6.79 1.77 -10.05
C SER A 85 6.26 0.48 -9.41
N GLY A 86 5.37 -0.22 -10.13
CA GLY A 86 4.55 -1.35 -9.68
C GLY A 86 5.22 -2.52 -8.96
N SER A 87 6.50 -2.44 -8.59
CA SER A 87 7.21 -3.46 -7.84
C SER A 87 6.61 -3.72 -6.45
N LYS A 88 6.11 -2.70 -5.73
CA LYS A 88 5.70 -2.89 -4.33
C LYS A 88 4.36 -3.60 -4.16
N LEU A 89 3.37 -3.33 -5.01
CA LEU A 89 2.06 -3.96 -4.88
C LEU A 89 2.10 -5.42 -5.32
N ASP A 90 2.78 -5.71 -6.43
CA ASP A 90 2.98 -7.07 -6.93
C ASP A 90 3.78 -7.90 -5.92
N GLU A 91 4.83 -7.33 -5.32
CA GLU A 91 5.61 -7.98 -4.26
C GLU A 91 4.76 -8.27 -3.01
N ILE A 92 3.90 -7.32 -2.60
CA ILE A 92 2.99 -7.52 -1.46
C ILE A 92 1.96 -8.62 -1.75
N GLU A 93 1.44 -8.69 -2.97
CA GLU A 93 0.48 -9.70 -3.39
C GLU A 93 1.10 -11.11 -3.36
N GLU A 94 2.32 -11.26 -3.91
CA GLU A 94 3.07 -12.51 -3.80
C GLU A 94 3.33 -12.92 -2.35
N LEU A 95 3.72 -11.97 -1.49
CA LEU A 95 3.98 -12.24 -0.09
C LEU A 95 2.72 -12.69 0.66
N LYS A 96 1.56 -12.11 0.35
CA LYS A 96 0.26 -12.55 0.91
C LYS A 96 -0.08 -13.98 0.51
N VAL A 97 0.09 -14.33 -0.76
CA VAL A 97 -0.15 -15.70 -1.26
C VAL A 97 0.76 -16.70 -0.55
N LYS A 98 2.06 -16.38 -0.43
CA LYS A 98 3.04 -17.22 0.30
C LYS A 98 2.66 -17.41 1.76
N LEU A 99 2.19 -16.36 2.45
CA LEU A 99 1.75 -16.44 3.84
C LEU A 99 0.48 -17.28 4.02
N GLN A 100 -0.49 -17.18 3.12
CA GLN A 100 -1.70 -18.01 3.15
C GLN A 100 -1.39 -19.50 2.94
N ALA A 101 -0.48 -19.83 2.01
CA ALA A 101 -0.03 -21.21 1.82
C ALA A 101 0.63 -21.77 3.10
N ARG A 102 1.58 -21.04 3.68
CA ARG A 102 2.29 -21.45 4.90
C ARG A 102 1.36 -21.67 6.08
N THR A 103 0.39 -20.78 6.28
CA THR A 103 -0.60 -20.90 7.37
C THR A 103 -1.51 -22.11 7.20
N ARG A 104 -1.90 -22.44 5.96
CA ARG A 104 -2.67 -23.65 5.64
C ARG A 104 -1.89 -24.93 5.94
N GLU A 105 -0.62 -25.00 5.53
CA GLU A 105 0.26 -26.13 5.82
C GLU A 105 0.48 -26.33 7.32
N LEU A 106 0.72 -25.24 8.06
CA LEU A 106 0.86 -25.28 9.51
C LEU A 106 -0.42 -25.79 10.19
N GLY A 107 -1.59 -25.37 9.69
CA GLY A 107 -2.89 -25.85 10.15
C GLY A 107 -3.11 -27.35 9.88
N ALA A 108 -2.71 -27.83 8.71
CA ALA A 108 -2.79 -29.25 8.35
C ALA A 108 -1.86 -30.11 9.23
N SER A 109 -0.63 -29.64 9.45
CA SER A 109 0.34 -30.33 10.32
C SER A 109 -0.12 -30.36 11.78
N LYS A 110 -0.73 -29.26 12.26
CA LYS A 110 -1.36 -29.21 13.59
C LYS A 110 -2.53 -30.19 13.72
N ALA A 111 -3.38 -30.29 12.70
CA ALA A 111 -4.49 -31.25 12.68
C ALA A 111 -4.01 -32.71 12.60
N GLU A 112 -2.88 -32.96 11.94
CA GLU A 112 -2.26 -34.28 11.92
C GLU A 112 -1.67 -34.65 13.28
N ALA A 113 -1.00 -33.71 13.95
CA ALA A 113 -0.47 -33.92 15.30
C ALA A 113 -1.59 -34.22 16.31
N THR A 114 -2.72 -33.52 16.24
CA THR A 114 -3.87 -33.80 17.11
C THR A 114 -4.51 -35.15 16.82
N ARG A 115 -4.62 -35.57 15.55
CA ARG A 115 -5.07 -36.93 15.18
C ARG A 115 -4.13 -38.01 15.74
N LYS A 116 -2.82 -37.87 15.52
CA LYS A 116 -1.81 -38.81 16.06
C LYS A 116 -1.86 -38.90 17.57
N PHE A 117 -2.03 -37.77 18.26
CA PHE A 117 -2.17 -37.75 19.71
C PHE A 117 -3.41 -38.53 20.16
N HIS A 118 -4.56 -38.31 19.51
CA HIS A 118 -5.78 -39.05 19.82
C HIS A 118 -5.58 -40.57 19.65
N ASP A 119 -4.98 -41.00 18.53
CA ASP A 119 -4.78 -42.42 18.18
C ASP A 119 -3.73 -43.16 19.02
N LEU A 120 -2.77 -42.42 19.58
CA LEU A 120 -1.64 -42.96 20.33
C LEU A 120 -1.71 -42.65 21.83
N SER A 121 -2.72 -41.92 22.29
CA SER A 121 -2.83 -41.42 23.67
C SER A 121 -2.72 -42.51 24.75
N GLN A 122 -3.06 -43.76 24.42
CA GLN A 122 -3.03 -44.90 25.35
C GLN A 122 -2.00 -45.98 24.98
N LYS A 123 -1.08 -45.71 24.03
CA LYS A 123 -0.08 -46.69 23.58
C LYS A 123 1.29 -46.35 24.16
N VAL A 124 1.85 -47.26 24.94
CA VAL A 124 3.22 -47.14 25.49
C VAL A 124 4.06 -48.29 24.96
N LEU A 125 5.21 -47.98 24.35
CA LEU A 125 6.17 -49.00 23.93
C LEU A 125 7.00 -49.45 25.12
N ARG A 126 7.01 -50.76 25.39
CA ARG A 126 7.83 -51.36 26.46
C ARG A 126 8.93 -52.19 25.81
N ASN A 127 10.18 -51.87 26.12
CA ASN A 127 11.33 -52.63 25.64
C ASN A 127 11.68 -53.74 26.64
N PRO A 128 11.44 -55.03 26.32
CA PRO A 128 11.92 -56.12 27.15
C PRO A 128 13.43 -56.26 26.92
N GLY A 129 14.23 -55.89 27.92
CA GLY A 129 15.69 -55.99 27.83
C GLY A 129 16.19 -57.36 27.35
N ARG A 130 17.28 -57.31 26.58
CA ARG A 130 17.97 -58.40 25.85
C ARG A 130 17.95 -59.78 26.53
N HIS A 131 17.13 -60.69 26.01
CA HIS A 131 17.39 -62.14 26.04
C HIS A 131 17.31 -62.70 24.61
N SER A 132 18.46 -63.18 24.11
CA SER A 132 18.57 -63.99 22.88
C SER A 132 18.03 -63.41 21.56
N ARG A 133 18.93 -62.83 20.75
CA ARG A 133 18.95 -62.66 19.26
C ARG A 133 17.64 -62.51 18.45
N SER A 134 16.56 -61.97 18.98
CA SER A 134 15.45 -61.46 18.15
C SER A 134 14.75 -60.29 18.84
N TRP A 135 14.62 -59.16 18.13
CA TRP A 135 13.88 -57.99 18.59
C TRP A 135 12.40 -58.17 18.25
N THR A 136 11.53 -58.29 19.26
CA THR A 136 10.07 -58.23 19.05
C THR A 136 9.50 -57.07 19.88
N TRP A 137 8.76 -56.17 19.22
CA TRP A 137 8.04 -55.09 19.87
C TRP A 137 6.59 -55.54 20.10
N THR A 138 6.08 -55.44 21.33
CA THR A 138 4.67 -55.71 21.64
C THR A 138 3.95 -54.43 22.03
N ILE A 139 2.84 -54.13 21.35
CA ILE A 139 1.94 -53.01 21.68
C ILE A 139 0.94 -53.54 22.71
N SER A 140 0.92 -53.01 23.93
CA SER A 140 -0.10 -53.36 24.93
C SER A 140 -1.13 -52.23 25.06
N SER A 141 -2.40 -52.53 24.82
CA SER A 141 -3.51 -51.65 25.19
C SER A 141 -3.87 -51.87 26.66
N PRO A 142 -4.07 -50.82 27.47
CA PRO A 142 -4.55 -51.00 28.84
C PRO A 142 -5.97 -51.57 28.79
N GLY A 143 -6.16 -52.74 29.40
CA GLY A 143 -7.48 -53.34 29.57
C GLY A 143 -8.33 -52.47 30.49
N PHE A 144 -9.55 -52.16 30.05
CA PHE A 144 -10.58 -51.56 30.89
C PHE A 144 -10.85 -52.50 32.09
N ALA A 145 -10.69 -51.97 33.29
CA ALA A 145 -11.19 -52.54 34.55
C ALA A 145 -12.35 -51.67 35.05
#